data_AF-A0A365TEI0-F1
#
_entry.id   AF-A0A365TEI0-F1
#
_cell.length_a   1.000
_cell.length_b   1.000
_cell.length_c   1.000
_cell.angle_alpha   90.00
_cell.angle_beta   90.00
_cell.angle_gamma   90.00
#
_symmetry.space_group_name_H-M   'P 1'
#
loop_
_entity.id
_entity.type
_entity.pdbx_description
1 polymer ?
#
loop_
_entity_poly.entity_id
_entity_poly.type
_entity_poly.pdbx_seq_one_letter_code
_entity_poly.pdbx_strand_id
1 'polypeptide(L)'
;MPETGDDTQMAAAYPTNDQYERWKEQADEFDMSVSGFIASMVEAGMKKFEASVEPDETNRELREQRDDLKHELDDARERISDLEDRLYRSDSAEIRRFVERNPGASFERITSHLRETVPERANEHLAVMEGESVEVHNDAYYPPAEVMQEEGRR
;
A
#
# COMPACT_ATOMS: atom_id res chain seq x y z
N MET A 1 37.15 9.24 33.48
CA MET A 1 37.83 9.61 32.21
C MET A 1 38.53 8.35 31.71
N PRO A 2 38.18 7.78 30.55
CA PRO A 2 39.04 6.76 29.96
C PRO A 2 40.34 7.46 29.56
N GLU A 3 41.47 6.96 30.05
CA GLU A 3 42.77 7.54 29.79
C GLU A 3 43.10 7.36 28.30
N THR A 4 43.33 8.47 27.60
CA THR A 4 43.83 8.47 26.22
C THR A 4 45.26 7.96 26.21
N GLY A 5 45.40 6.64 26.18
CA GLY A 5 46.66 5.95 25.90
C GLY A 5 47.04 6.06 24.42
N ASP A 6 48.29 5.70 24.14
CA ASP A 6 49.02 5.78 22.85
C ASP A 6 48.34 5.05 21.66
N ASP A 7 47.22 4.33 21.91
CA ASP A 7 46.46 3.54 20.94
C ASP A 7 45.07 4.12 20.60
N THR A 8 44.81 5.40 20.92
CA THR A 8 43.51 6.04 20.61
C THR A 8 43.63 7.03 19.44
N GLN A 9 42.64 7.01 18.53
CA GLN A 9 42.54 7.93 17.40
C GLN A 9 41.25 8.74 17.48
N MET A 10 41.33 10.04 17.16
CA MET A 10 40.16 10.92 17.18
C MET A 10 39.26 10.66 15.97
N ALA A 11 37.99 10.40 16.23
CA ALA A 11 36.94 10.33 15.22
C ALA A 11 35.93 11.47 15.45
N ALA A 12 35.57 12.18 14.38
CA ALA A 12 34.57 13.24 14.41
C ALA A 12 33.27 12.76 13.74
N ALA A 13 32.14 13.09 14.35
CA ALA A 13 30.80 12.84 13.81
C ALA A 13 29.94 14.10 13.97
N TYR A 14 28.93 14.25 13.11
CA TYR A 14 28.04 15.41 13.08
C TYR A 14 26.58 14.98 13.32
N PRO A 15 26.20 14.65 14.56
CA PRO A 15 24.81 14.37 14.89
C PRO A 15 23.96 15.65 14.85
N THR A 16 22.63 15.50 14.79
CA THR A 16 21.74 16.65 15.04
C THR A 16 21.82 17.08 16.51
N ASN A 17 21.41 18.32 16.80
CA ASN A 17 21.37 18.82 18.19
C ASN A 17 20.53 17.91 19.09
N ASP A 18 19.34 17.50 18.65
CA ASP A 18 18.44 16.63 19.43
C ASP A 18 19.01 15.22 19.64
N GLN A 19 19.83 14.72 18.73
CA GLN A 19 20.55 13.45 18.92
C GLN A 19 21.64 13.62 19.97
N TYR A 20 22.40 14.70 19.91
CA TYR A 20 23.50 14.96 20.83
C TYR A 20 23.01 15.22 22.26
N GLU A 21 21.92 15.95 22.44
CA GLU A 21 21.33 16.16 23.78
C GLU A 21 20.84 14.86 24.40
N ARG A 22 20.16 13.99 23.63
CA ARG A 22 19.77 12.66 24.11
C ARG A 22 20.98 11.81 24.51
N TRP A 23 22.09 11.90 23.78
CA TRP A 23 23.32 11.19 24.13
C TRP A 23 23.95 11.73 25.41
N LYS A 24 23.86 13.04 25.70
CA LYS A 24 24.30 13.60 26.97
C LYS A 24 23.47 13.07 28.12
N GLU A 25 22.14 13.13 28.01
CA GLU A 25 21.23 12.65 29.05
C GLU A 25 21.50 11.17 29.39
N GLN A 26 21.70 10.35 28.37
CA GLN A 26 22.02 8.93 28.54
C GLN A 26 23.44 8.72 29.09
N ALA A 27 24.43 9.48 28.63
CA ALA A 27 25.79 9.39 29.17
C ALA A 27 25.84 9.74 30.66
N ASP A 28 25.08 10.75 31.08
CA ASP A 28 24.91 11.13 32.48
C ASP A 28 24.20 10.03 33.29
N GLU A 29 23.19 9.37 32.73
CA GLU A 29 22.51 8.22 33.35
C GLU A 29 23.47 7.05 33.61
N PHE A 30 24.45 6.84 32.72
CA PHE A 30 25.45 5.79 32.85
C PHE A 30 26.78 6.25 33.51
N ASP A 31 26.81 7.45 34.09
CA ASP A 31 27.98 8.05 34.76
C ASP A 31 29.26 8.03 33.89
N MET A 32 29.13 8.38 32.61
CA MET A 32 30.22 8.34 31.63
C MET A 32 30.28 9.60 30.77
N SER A 33 31.44 9.84 30.13
CA SER A 33 31.54 10.92 29.15
C SER A 33 30.75 10.58 27.89
N VAL A 34 30.25 11.60 27.20
CA VAL A 34 29.56 11.44 25.91
C VAL A 34 30.40 10.66 24.90
N SER A 35 31.72 10.89 24.86
CA SER A 35 32.64 10.13 24.01
C SER A 35 32.74 8.65 24.40
N GLY A 36 32.71 8.34 25.70
CA GLY A 36 32.71 6.97 26.20
C GLY A 36 31.37 6.26 25.94
N PHE A 37 30.27 6.99 26.07
CA PHE A 37 28.93 6.51 25.69
C PHE A 37 28.85 6.19 24.21
N ILE A 38 29.32 7.09 23.33
CA ILE A 38 29.36 6.86 21.88
C ILE A 38 30.23 5.65 21.55
N ALA A 39 31.42 5.54 22.13
CA ALA A 39 32.30 4.39 21.91
C ALA A 39 31.64 3.07 22.36
N SER A 40 31.00 3.06 23.53
CA SER A 40 30.30 1.88 24.07
C SER A 40 29.10 1.48 23.22
N MET A 41 28.33 2.46 22.73
CA MET A 41 27.20 2.23 21.84
C MET A 41 27.64 1.70 20.47
N VAL A 42 28.75 2.21 19.94
CA VAL A 42 29.35 1.70 18.69
C VAL A 42 29.85 0.28 18.89
N GLU A 43 30.54 -0.02 20.00
CA GLU A 43 31.00 -1.38 20.31
C GLU A 43 29.83 -2.35 20.53
N ALA A 44 28.78 -1.93 21.24
CA ALA A 44 27.57 -2.72 21.43
C ALA A 44 26.80 -2.94 20.12
N GLY A 45 26.71 -1.91 19.27
CA GLY A 45 26.17 -2.01 17.92
C GLY A 45 26.95 -3.02 17.10
N MET A 46 28.28 -2.92 17.07
CA MET A 46 29.16 -3.87 16.38
C MET A 46 28.99 -5.30 16.91
N LYS A 47 28.87 -5.51 18.23
CA LYS A 47 28.57 -6.83 18.82
C LYS A 47 27.19 -7.36 18.41
N LYS A 48 26.19 -6.50 18.27
CA LYS A 48 24.86 -6.87 17.73
C LYS A 48 24.88 -7.13 16.22
N PHE A 49 25.83 -6.55 15.47
CA PHE A 49 26.05 -6.85 14.06
C PHE A 49 26.91 -8.12 13.85
N GLU A 50 27.80 -8.46 14.78
CA GLU A 50 28.56 -9.72 14.79
C GLU A 50 27.71 -10.92 15.22
N ALA A 51 26.73 -10.72 16.10
CA ALA A 51 25.64 -11.67 16.28
C ALA A 51 24.84 -11.70 14.97
N SER A 52 25.12 -12.67 14.10
CA SER A 52 24.41 -12.87 12.85
C SER A 52 22.92 -12.95 13.14
N VAL A 53 22.23 -11.82 13.03
CA VAL A 53 20.81 -11.82 12.73
C VAL A 53 20.78 -12.33 11.31
N GLU A 54 20.64 -13.65 11.15
CA GLU A 54 20.16 -14.19 9.89
C GLU A 54 18.80 -13.54 9.69
N PRO A 55 18.63 -12.63 8.72
CA PRO A 55 17.31 -12.18 8.39
C PRO A 55 16.55 -13.41 7.89
N ASP A 56 15.37 -13.65 8.46
CA ASP A 56 14.52 -14.81 8.09
C ASP A 56 14.26 -14.85 6.58
N GLU A 57 14.35 -13.69 5.94
CA GLU A 57 14.25 -13.50 4.50
C GLU A 57 15.41 -12.65 4.00
N THR A 58 16.03 -13.10 2.93
CA THR A 58 17.07 -12.37 2.22
C THR A 58 16.51 -11.09 1.60
N ASN A 59 17.38 -10.09 1.42
CA ASN A 59 17.05 -8.87 0.66
C ASN A 59 16.54 -9.14 -0.77
N ARG A 60 16.81 -10.33 -1.31
CA ARG A 60 16.29 -10.78 -2.61
C ARG A 60 14.83 -11.23 -2.48
N GLU A 61 14.50 -12.05 -1.48
CA GLU A 61 13.13 -12.48 -1.22
C GLU A 61 12.21 -11.28 -0.92
N LEU A 62 12.68 -10.30 -0.15
CA LEU A 62 11.94 -9.05 0.08
C LEU A 62 11.75 -8.18 -1.18
N ARG A 63 12.63 -8.32 -2.18
CA ARG A 63 12.45 -7.65 -3.49
C ARG A 63 11.41 -8.38 -4.32
N GLU A 64 11.49 -9.70 -4.38
CA GLU A 64 10.55 -10.55 -5.09
C GLU A 64 9.12 -10.33 -4.55
N GLN A 65 8.93 -10.42 -3.24
CA GLN A 65 7.61 -10.17 -2.62
C GLN A 65 7.06 -8.77 -2.90
N ARG A 66 7.92 -7.75 -2.87
CA ARG A 66 7.52 -6.38 -3.16
C ARG A 66 7.17 -6.19 -4.63
N ASP A 67 7.89 -6.85 -5.52
CA ASP A 67 7.61 -6.82 -6.95
C ASP A 67 6.28 -7.55 -7.22
N ASP A 68 6.03 -8.71 -6.61
CA ASP A 68 4.76 -9.44 -6.71
C ASP A 68 3.59 -8.58 -6.21
N LEU A 69 3.71 -7.99 -5.02
CA LEU A 69 2.73 -7.06 -4.45
C LEU A 69 2.43 -5.87 -5.36
N LYS A 70 3.46 -5.36 -6.03
CA LYS A 70 3.31 -4.25 -6.97
C LYS A 70 2.55 -4.68 -8.22
N HIS A 71 2.82 -5.88 -8.75
CA HIS A 71 2.11 -6.41 -9.91
C HIS A 71 0.63 -6.61 -9.58
N GLU A 72 0.32 -7.25 -8.45
CA GLU A 72 -1.08 -7.42 -7.99
C GLU A 72 -1.81 -6.07 -7.86
N LEU A 73 -1.13 -5.06 -7.31
CA LEU A 73 -1.70 -3.71 -7.15
C LEU A 73 -1.95 -3.03 -8.49
N ASP A 74 -1.01 -3.15 -9.44
CA ASP A 74 -1.13 -2.56 -10.76
C ASP A 74 -2.25 -3.25 -11.56
N ASP A 75 -2.35 -4.58 -11.50
CA ASP A 75 -3.43 -5.36 -12.11
C ASP A 75 -4.81 -5.00 -11.53
N ALA A 76 -4.90 -4.84 -10.21
CA ALA A 76 -6.14 -4.42 -9.56
C ALA A 76 -6.58 -3.01 -10.00
N ARG A 77 -5.63 -2.09 -10.17
CA ARG A 77 -5.91 -0.73 -10.65
C ARG A 77 -6.34 -0.71 -12.11
N GLU A 78 -5.71 -1.52 -12.96
CA GLU A 78 -6.11 -1.66 -14.36
C GLU A 78 -7.54 -2.20 -14.46
N ARG A 79 -7.86 -3.24 -13.69
CA ARG A 79 -9.22 -3.78 -13.62
C ARG A 79 -10.26 -2.77 -13.14
N ILE A 80 -9.94 -1.97 -12.12
CA ILE A 80 -10.83 -0.88 -11.67
C ILE A 80 -11.05 0.12 -12.81
N SER A 81 -9.97 0.55 -13.47
CA SER A 81 -10.06 1.49 -14.59
C SER A 81 -10.95 0.95 -15.72
N ASP A 82 -10.79 -0.32 -16.08
CA ASP A 82 -11.61 -0.97 -17.11
C ASP A 82 -13.09 -1.04 -16.74
N LEU A 83 -13.39 -1.32 -15.46
CA LEU A 83 -14.76 -1.34 -14.95
C LEU A 83 -15.38 0.06 -14.94
N GLU A 84 -14.62 1.06 -14.50
CA GLU A 84 -15.04 2.46 -14.52
C GLU A 84 -15.31 2.95 -15.95
N ASP A 85 -14.44 2.60 -16.90
CA ASP A 85 -14.59 2.92 -18.32
C ASP A 85 -15.85 2.30 -18.92
N ARG A 86 -16.13 1.02 -18.60
CA ARG A 86 -17.36 0.33 -19.05
C ARG A 86 -18.60 0.99 -18.46
N LEU A 87 -18.58 1.34 -17.17
CA LEU A 87 -19.68 2.04 -16.50
C LEU A 87 -19.95 3.39 -17.18
N TYR A 88 -18.92 4.22 -17.33
CA TYR A 88 -19.03 5.55 -17.94
C TYR A 88 -19.52 5.50 -19.39
N ARG A 89 -19.03 4.54 -20.18
CA ARG A 89 -19.47 4.36 -21.58
C ARG A 89 -20.93 3.91 -21.64
N SER A 90 -21.38 3.06 -20.71
CA SER A 90 -22.78 2.62 -20.65
C SER A 90 -23.75 3.76 -20.29
N ASP A 91 -23.40 4.57 -19.29
CA ASP A 91 -24.18 5.75 -18.87
C ASP A 91 -24.22 6.80 -19.98
N SER A 92 -23.07 7.11 -20.56
CA SER A 92 -22.98 8.09 -21.64
C SER A 92 -23.76 7.66 -22.89
N ALA A 93 -23.73 6.37 -23.22
CA ALA A 93 -24.51 5.82 -24.32
C ALA A 93 -26.01 5.92 -24.05
N GLU A 94 -26.47 5.69 -22.82
CA GLU A 94 -27.88 5.82 -22.47
C GLU A 94 -28.34 7.28 -22.46
N ILE A 95 -27.54 8.20 -21.93
CA ILE A 95 -27.79 9.65 -22.01
C ILE A 95 -27.95 10.07 -23.47
N ARG A 96 -27.02 9.65 -24.34
CA ARG A 96 -27.09 9.97 -25.77
C ARG A 96 -28.38 9.44 -26.39
N ARG A 97 -28.72 8.17 -26.19
CA ARG A 97 -29.97 7.58 -26.70
C ARG A 97 -31.21 8.29 -26.16
N PHE A 98 -31.21 8.72 -24.90
CA PHE A 98 -32.33 9.42 -24.30
C PHE A 98 -32.51 10.83 -24.89
N VAL A 99 -31.42 11.57 -25.07
CA VAL A 99 -31.43 12.91 -25.68
C VAL A 99 -31.79 12.86 -27.17
N GLU A 100 -31.32 11.86 -27.91
CA GLU A 100 -31.70 11.63 -29.32
C GLU A 100 -33.22 11.39 -29.45
N ARG A 101 -33.81 10.63 -28.52
CA ARG A 101 -35.25 10.35 -28.48
C ARG A 101 -36.07 11.51 -27.91
N ASN A 102 -35.45 12.38 -27.11
CA ASN A 102 -36.10 13.52 -26.45
C ASN A 102 -35.27 14.81 -26.61
N PRO A 103 -35.21 15.40 -27.83
CA PRO A 103 -34.46 16.63 -28.05
C PRO A 103 -34.95 17.76 -27.14
N GLY A 104 -34.02 18.48 -26.50
CA GLY A 104 -34.35 19.55 -25.55
C GLY A 104 -34.74 19.07 -24.15
N ALA A 105 -34.54 17.79 -23.82
CA ALA A 105 -34.72 17.29 -22.46
C ALA A 105 -33.86 18.08 -21.46
N SER A 106 -34.49 18.45 -20.33
CA SER A 106 -33.78 19.10 -19.23
C SER A 106 -32.85 18.11 -18.51
N PHE A 107 -31.83 18.63 -17.84
CA PHE A 107 -30.93 17.85 -17.00
C PHE A 107 -31.67 17.00 -15.94
N GLU A 108 -32.75 17.53 -15.39
CA GLU A 108 -33.59 16.83 -14.40
C GLU A 108 -34.33 15.62 -15.00
N ARG A 109 -34.80 15.72 -16.25
CA ARG A 109 -35.39 14.57 -16.95
C ARG A 109 -34.35 13.51 -17.29
N ILE A 110 -33.13 13.92 -17.68
CA ILE A 110 -32.04 12.99 -17.98
C ILE A 110 -31.64 12.21 -16.72
N THR A 111 -31.45 12.90 -15.59
CA THR A 111 -31.06 12.25 -14.33
C THR A 111 -32.16 11.36 -13.74
N SER A 112 -33.44 11.75 -13.88
CA SER A 112 -34.57 10.90 -13.50
C SER A 112 -34.62 9.62 -14.33
N HIS A 113 -34.49 9.73 -15.66
CA HIS A 113 -34.44 8.56 -16.57
C HIS A 113 -33.28 7.62 -16.24
N LEU A 114 -32.10 8.17 -15.95
CA LEU A 114 -30.96 7.35 -15.55
C LEU A 114 -31.26 6.56 -14.28
N ARG A 115 -31.79 7.21 -13.23
CA ARG A 115 -32.15 6.53 -11.97
C ARG A 115 -33.17 5.41 -12.15
N GLU A 116 -34.18 5.64 -13.00
CA GLU A 116 -35.21 4.65 -13.29
C GLU A 116 -34.67 3.45 -14.07
N THR A 117 -33.65 3.65 -14.89
CA THR A 117 -33.03 2.59 -15.73
C THR A 117 -31.84 1.90 -15.05
N VAL A 118 -31.36 2.38 -13.89
CA VAL A 118 -30.25 1.75 -13.15
C VAL A 118 -30.52 0.27 -12.83
N PRO A 119 -31.68 -0.16 -12.31
CA PRO A 119 -31.89 -1.56 -11.92
C PRO A 119 -31.84 -2.53 -13.11
N GLU A 120 -32.46 -2.16 -14.24
CA GLU A 120 -32.47 -2.98 -15.46
C GLU A 120 -31.05 -3.10 -16.05
N ARG A 121 -30.31 -1.99 -16.06
CA ARG A 121 -28.93 -1.96 -16.54
C ARG A 121 -27.98 -2.71 -15.61
N ALA A 122 -28.18 -2.62 -14.29
CA ALA A 122 -27.39 -3.38 -13.32
C ALA A 122 -27.54 -4.88 -13.56
N ASN A 123 -28.74 -5.37 -13.86
CA ASN A 123 -28.96 -6.78 -14.22
C ASN A 123 -28.26 -7.17 -15.53
N GLU A 124 -28.36 -6.35 -16.58
CA GLU A 124 -27.68 -6.61 -17.85
C GLU A 124 -26.16 -6.68 -17.67
N HIS A 125 -25.60 -5.78 -16.86
CA HIS A 125 -24.17 -5.76 -16.57
C HIS A 125 -23.72 -6.90 -15.65
N LEU A 126 -24.50 -7.25 -14.62
CA LEU A 126 -24.22 -8.39 -13.75
C LEU A 126 -24.22 -9.73 -14.52
N ALA A 127 -25.11 -9.89 -15.50
CA ALA A 127 -25.14 -11.07 -16.37
C ALA A 127 -23.90 -11.18 -17.27
N VAL A 128 -23.29 -10.06 -17.66
CA VAL A 128 -22.02 -10.05 -18.42
C VAL A 128 -20.84 -10.36 -17.50
N MET A 129 -20.92 -9.95 -16.24
CA MET A 129 -19.87 -10.17 -15.24
C MET A 129 -19.89 -11.58 -14.65
N GLU A 130 -21.03 -12.27 -14.73
CA GLU A 130 -21.24 -13.64 -14.23
C GLU A 130 -20.27 -14.63 -14.91
N GLY A 131 -19.44 -15.29 -14.10
CA GLY A 131 -18.44 -16.27 -14.54
C GLY A 131 -17.09 -15.69 -14.98
N GLU A 132 -16.98 -14.36 -15.19
CA GLU A 132 -15.70 -13.69 -15.48
C GLU A 132 -15.15 -12.96 -14.25
N SER A 133 -16.01 -12.19 -13.58
CA SER A 133 -15.60 -11.28 -12.51
C SER A 133 -16.47 -11.37 -11.26
N VAL A 134 -17.61 -12.04 -11.36
CA VAL A 134 -18.58 -12.27 -10.28
C VAL A 134 -19.16 -13.68 -10.44
N GLU A 135 -19.31 -14.43 -9.36
CA GLU A 135 -20.05 -15.69 -9.32
C GLU A 135 -21.41 -15.49 -8.64
N VAL A 136 -22.45 -16.15 -9.15
CA VAL A 136 -23.80 -16.07 -8.58
C VAL A 136 -24.13 -17.38 -7.87
N HIS A 137 -24.39 -17.30 -6.56
CA HIS A 137 -24.80 -18.45 -5.74
C HIS A 137 -26.03 -18.06 -4.92
N ASN A 138 -27.15 -18.79 -5.09
CA ASN A 138 -28.40 -18.57 -4.35
C ASN A 138 -28.88 -17.11 -4.34
N ASP A 139 -28.95 -16.47 -5.51
CA ASP A 139 -29.38 -15.06 -5.66
C ASP A 139 -28.45 -14.02 -5.00
N ALA A 140 -27.24 -14.43 -4.62
CA ALA A 140 -26.20 -13.55 -4.10
C ALA A 140 -24.96 -13.57 -5.00
N TYR A 141 -24.31 -12.40 -5.11
CA TYR A 141 -23.17 -12.16 -5.97
C TYR A 141 -21.88 -12.18 -5.14
N TYR A 142 -20.90 -12.95 -5.59
CA TYR A 142 -19.61 -13.16 -4.92
C TYR A 142 -18.46 -12.88 -5.88
N PRO A 143 -17.26 -12.49 -5.39
CA PRO A 143 -16.06 -12.55 -6.21
C PRO A 143 -15.73 -14.02 -6.58
N PRO A 144 -15.02 -14.29 -7.70
CA PRO A 144 -14.66 -15.64 -8.12
C PRO A 144 -13.81 -16.37 -7.07
N ALA A 145 -13.96 -17.70 -6.97
CA ALA A 145 -13.30 -18.51 -5.94
C ALA A 145 -11.76 -18.45 -5.97
N GLU A 146 -11.16 -18.05 -7.10
CA GLU A 146 -9.72 -17.82 -7.26
C GLU A 146 -9.26 -16.56 -6.52
N VAL A 147 -10.08 -15.49 -6.52
CA VAL A 147 -9.79 -14.21 -5.84
C VAL A 147 -9.92 -14.35 -4.32
N MET A 148 -10.84 -15.20 -3.84
CA MET A 148 -11.00 -15.46 -2.40
C MET A 148 -9.86 -16.29 -1.79
N GLN A 149 -9.09 -17.05 -2.59
CA GLN A 149 -7.96 -17.85 -2.10
C GLN A 149 -6.66 -17.03 -1.95
N GLU A 150 -6.50 -15.93 -2.69
CA GLU A 150 -5.41 -14.97 -2.51
C GLU A 150 -5.60 -14.09 -1.26
N GLU A 151 -6.83 -13.65 -0.99
CA GLU A 151 -7.13 -12.87 0.23
C GLU A 151 -7.14 -13.74 1.52
N GLY A 152 -7.40 -15.04 1.41
CA GLY A 152 -7.39 -15.99 2.53
C GLY A 152 -6.01 -16.47 2.98
N ARG A 153 -4.93 -16.05 2.30
CA ARG A 153 -3.53 -16.37 2.64
C ARG A 153 -2.72 -15.19 3.20
N ARG A 154 -3.33 -14.01 3.38
CA ARG A 154 -2.73 -12.87 4.10
C ARG A 154 -3.22 -12.76 5.53
#